data_AF-A0A8J3WVX6-F1
#
_entry.id   AF-A0A8J3WVX6-F1
#
_cell.length_a   1.000
_cell.length_b   1.000
_cell.length_c   1.000
_cell.angle_alpha   90.00
_cell.angle_beta   90.00
_cell.angle_gamma   90.00
#
_symmetry.space_group_name_H-M   'P 1'
#
loop_
_entity.id
_entity.type
_entity.pdbx_description
1 polymer ?
#
loop_
_entity_poly.entity_id
_entity_poly.type
_entity_poly.pdbx_seq_one_letter_code
_entity_poly.pdbx_strand_id
1 'polypeptide(L)'
;MTRSGPELDGSLRESARGGYVVVDVETTGFSPARGDRICEIALISLDGEGETVDEWHSLVDPRRDTGAVHIHGITRAMVEGAPVIHEVLDEIWSRVAGRVLVAHNAPFDLRFLKDLPGSHWVTETLCTQRLAPEFLPYGKWTLAACCERAEVPLVNAHAALVDARATAELFRSFLRKGGSWQDRLYRAAQAPEWRPCGLPQREARRRPIT
;
A
#
# COMPACT_ATOMS: atom_id res chain seq x y z
N MET A 1 -10.59 12.91 34.17
CA MET A 1 -11.65 12.55 33.20
C MET A 1 -10.97 11.92 32.00
N THR A 2 -10.93 10.59 31.98
CA THR A 2 -10.40 9.79 30.87
C THR A 2 -11.28 10.04 29.65
N ARG A 3 -10.79 10.76 28.66
CA ARG A 3 -11.46 10.80 27.36
C ARG A 3 -11.34 9.40 26.78
N SER A 4 -12.44 8.67 26.76
CA SER A 4 -12.58 7.44 25.99
C SER A 4 -12.11 7.73 24.58
N GLY A 5 -11.09 7.00 24.11
CA GLY A 5 -10.64 7.08 22.72
C GLY A 5 -11.79 6.77 21.77
N PRO A 6 -11.73 7.22 20.51
CA PRO A 6 -12.75 6.88 19.53
C PRO A 6 -12.85 5.35 19.40
N GLU A 7 -14.05 4.80 19.60
CA GLU A 7 -14.29 3.38 19.36
C GLU A 7 -14.06 3.06 17.89
N LEU A 8 -13.38 1.95 17.65
CA LEU A 8 -13.03 1.50 16.31
C LEU A 8 -14.27 1.08 15.55
N ASP A 9 -14.24 1.26 14.22
CA ASP A 9 -15.16 0.55 13.35
C ASP A 9 -14.88 -0.96 13.45
N GLY A 10 -15.95 -1.76 13.51
CA GLY A 10 -15.87 -3.22 13.63
C GLY A 10 -15.22 -3.89 12.42
N SER A 11 -15.35 -3.27 11.24
CA SER A 11 -14.79 -3.73 9.96
C SER A 11 -13.27 -3.90 10.00
N LEU A 12 -12.55 -2.88 10.52
CA LEU A 12 -11.08 -2.87 10.64
C LEU A 12 -10.53 -3.99 11.51
N ARG A 13 -11.26 -4.32 12.58
CA ARG A 13 -10.88 -5.43 13.47
C ARG A 13 -11.12 -6.79 12.82
N GLU A 14 -12.09 -6.87 11.91
CA GLU A 14 -12.41 -8.09 11.20
C GLU A 14 -11.40 -8.35 10.07
N SER A 15 -11.08 -7.35 9.25
CA SER A 15 -10.08 -7.48 8.18
C SER A 15 -8.67 -7.75 8.72
N ALA A 16 -8.28 -7.13 9.83
CA ALA A 16 -6.99 -7.40 10.46
C ALA A 16 -6.85 -8.85 10.97
N ARG A 17 -7.97 -9.55 11.23
CA ARG A 17 -7.95 -11.01 11.52
C ARG A 17 -7.65 -11.83 10.27
N GLY A 18 -7.95 -11.32 9.08
CA GLY A 18 -7.57 -11.92 7.80
C GLY A 18 -6.10 -11.72 7.45
N GLY A 19 -5.41 -10.82 8.17
CA GLY A 19 -4.00 -10.46 7.97
C GLY A 19 -3.83 -9.18 7.15
N TYR A 20 -2.65 -9.06 6.56
CA TYR A 20 -2.25 -7.88 5.77
C TYR A 20 -1.78 -8.30 4.38
N VAL A 21 -1.84 -7.38 3.43
CA VAL A 21 -1.13 -7.51 2.15
C VAL A 21 -0.33 -6.26 1.92
N VAL A 22 0.98 -6.42 1.78
CA VAL A 22 1.86 -5.32 1.37
C VAL A 22 1.90 -5.29 -0.15
N VAL A 23 1.68 -4.12 -0.74
CA VAL A 23 1.74 -3.89 -2.18
C VAL A 23 2.78 -2.84 -2.52
N ASP A 24 3.45 -3.06 -3.64
CA ASP A 24 4.29 -2.07 -4.30
C ASP A 24 4.08 -2.21 -5.83
N VAL A 25 4.08 -1.09 -6.55
CA VAL A 25 3.97 -1.07 -8.01
C VAL A 25 5.08 -0.22 -8.64
N GLU A 26 5.68 -0.75 -9.70
CA GLU A 26 6.46 0.04 -10.63
C GLU A 26 5.59 0.44 -11.81
N THR A 27 5.77 1.67 -12.29
CA THR A 27 4.86 2.26 -13.27
C THR A 27 5.61 3.05 -14.34
N THR A 28 4.98 3.20 -15.50
CA THR A 28 5.53 3.96 -16.63
C THR A 28 5.62 5.47 -16.36
N GLY A 29 5.11 5.95 -15.24
CA GLY A 29 4.98 7.35 -14.86
C GLY A 29 4.09 7.53 -13.63
N PHE A 30 3.71 8.77 -13.30
CA PHE A 30 3.10 9.08 -11.99
C PHE A 30 1.56 9.13 -11.96
N SER A 31 0.88 9.05 -13.11
CA SER A 31 -0.57 9.31 -13.16
C SER A 31 -1.33 8.40 -14.12
N PRO A 32 -2.15 7.46 -13.61
CA PRO A 32 -3.01 6.64 -14.48
C PRO A 32 -4.03 7.49 -15.24
N ALA A 33 -4.47 8.61 -14.67
CA ALA A 33 -5.33 9.59 -15.32
C ALA A 33 -4.68 10.28 -16.54
N ARG A 34 -3.34 10.30 -16.63
CA ARG A 34 -2.60 10.76 -17.82
C ARG A 34 -2.20 9.62 -18.74
N GLY A 35 -2.67 8.40 -18.48
CA GLY A 35 -2.39 7.23 -19.29
C GLY A 35 -1.24 6.35 -18.78
N ASP A 36 -0.55 6.71 -17.69
CA ASP A 36 0.51 5.87 -17.12
C ASP A 36 -0.05 4.50 -16.68
N ARG A 37 0.79 3.46 -16.69
CA ARG A 37 0.38 2.07 -16.45
C ARG A 37 1.35 1.39 -15.48
N ILE A 38 0.87 0.34 -14.83
CA ILE A 38 1.70 -0.58 -14.04
C ILE A 38 2.57 -1.38 -15.01
N CYS A 39 3.86 -1.52 -14.71
CA CYS A 39 4.81 -2.39 -15.42
C CYS A 39 5.36 -3.52 -14.53
N GLU A 40 5.23 -3.40 -13.21
CA GLU A 40 5.45 -4.49 -12.25
C GLU A 40 4.54 -4.29 -11.03
N ILE A 41 4.08 -5.38 -10.43
CA ILE A 41 3.36 -5.38 -9.17
C ILE A 41 3.86 -6.51 -8.29
N ALA A 42 4.02 -6.23 -7.00
CA ALA A 42 4.34 -7.23 -5.99
C ALA A 42 3.34 -7.17 -4.83
N LEU A 43 3.02 -8.34 -4.28
CA LEU A 43 2.15 -8.56 -3.15
C LEU A 43 2.84 -9.49 -2.14
N ILE A 44 3.00 -9.03 -0.90
CA ILE A 44 3.49 -9.85 0.22
C ILE A 44 2.33 -10.04 1.19
N SER A 45 1.85 -11.27 1.29
CA SER A 45 0.81 -11.65 2.23
C SER A 45 1.40 -11.86 3.62
N LEU A 46 0.81 -11.22 4.62
CA LEU A 46 1.16 -11.40 6.03
C LEU A 46 -0.04 -11.94 6.82
N ASP A 47 0.21 -12.74 7.84
CA ASP A 47 -0.81 -13.11 8.83
C ASP A 47 -1.15 -11.93 9.78
N GLY A 48 -2.03 -12.15 10.76
CA GLY A 48 -2.46 -11.12 11.71
C GLY A 48 -1.33 -10.63 12.63
N GLU A 49 -0.28 -11.42 12.77
CA GLU A 49 0.92 -11.15 13.57
C GLU A 49 1.99 -10.43 12.75
N GLY A 50 1.84 -10.39 11.42
CA GLY A 50 2.73 -9.72 10.48
C GLY A 50 3.81 -10.62 9.90
N GLU A 51 3.69 -11.95 10.03
CA GLU A 51 4.62 -12.91 9.44
C GLU A 51 4.23 -13.25 8.00
N THR A 52 5.23 -13.39 7.12
CA THR A 52 5.00 -13.66 5.70
C THR A 52 4.44 -15.07 5.48
N VAL A 53 3.31 -15.15 4.77
CA VAL A 53 2.64 -16.42 4.42
C VAL A 53 2.63 -16.71 2.92
N ASP A 54 2.75 -15.69 2.07
CA ASP A 54 2.80 -15.84 0.62
C ASP A 54 3.49 -14.61 -0.01
N GLU A 55 4.15 -14.84 -1.15
CA GLU A 55 4.74 -13.78 -1.97
C GLU A 55 4.35 -14.00 -3.43
N TRP A 56 3.83 -12.95 -4.05
CA TRP A 56 3.46 -12.97 -5.45
C TRP A 56 3.96 -11.71 -6.13
N HIS A 57 4.43 -11.83 -7.37
CA HIS A 57 4.82 -10.68 -8.18
C HIS A 57 4.65 -11.02 -9.65
N SER A 58 4.47 -9.99 -10.46
CA SER A 58 4.40 -10.12 -11.91
C SER A 58 4.93 -8.87 -12.58
N LEU A 59 5.75 -9.07 -13.62
CA LEU A 59 5.87 -8.07 -14.67
C LEU A 59 4.53 -7.94 -15.38
N VAL A 60 4.24 -6.74 -15.87
CA VAL A 60 3.00 -6.43 -16.56
C VAL A 60 3.34 -5.74 -17.88
N ASP A 61 2.80 -6.21 -19.00
CA ASP A 61 2.87 -5.47 -20.27
C ASP A 61 1.99 -4.21 -20.15
N PRO A 62 2.59 -3.00 -20.09
CA PRO A 62 1.80 -1.78 -19.94
C PRO A 62 1.13 -1.38 -21.27
N ARG A 63 1.36 -2.12 -22.36
CA ARG A 63 0.95 -1.82 -23.75
C ARG A 63 1.48 -0.46 -24.23
N ARG A 64 2.63 -0.04 -23.69
CA ARG A 64 3.31 1.24 -23.98
C ARG A 64 4.79 1.17 -23.57
N ASP A 65 5.50 2.28 -23.74
CA ASP A 65 6.86 2.44 -23.22
C ASP A 65 6.90 2.25 -21.69
N THR A 66 7.91 1.53 -21.19
CA THR A 66 8.03 1.20 -19.76
C THR A 66 8.44 2.41 -18.91
N GLY A 67 8.78 3.55 -19.50
CA GLY A 67 8.96 4.81 -18.80
C GLY A 67 10.34 4.91 -18.15
N ALA A 68 10.37 5.06 -16.83
CA ALA A 68 11.57 5.39 -16.08
C ALA A 68 12.50 4.18 -15.86
N VAL A 69 12.96 3.55 -16.95
CA VAL A 69 13.85 2.38 -16.94
C VAL A 69 15.12 2.61 -16.10
N HIS A 70 15.63 3.84 -16.06
CA HIS A 70 16.79 4.22 -15.24
C HIS A 70 16.51 4.21 -13.72
N ILE A 71 15.24 4.18 -13.32
CA ILE A 71 14.80 4.05 -11.92
C ILE A 71 14.52 2.57 -11.64
N HIS A 72 13.54 1.98 -12.34
CA HIS A 72 13.04 0.65 -11.99
C HIS A 72 13.68 -0.53 -12.75
N GLY A 73 14.56 -0.26 -13.72
CA GLY A 73 15.24 -1.30 -14.51
C GLY A 73 14.37 -2.06 -15.53
N ILE A 74 13.04 -2.02 -15.42
CA ILE A 74 12.10 -2.72 -16.31
C ILE A 74 12.20 -2.19 -17.76
N THR A 75 12.77 -3.01 -18.64
CA THR A 75 12.90 -2.72 -20.08
C THR A 75 11.69 -3.26 -20.87
N ARG A 76 11.48 -2.73 -22.08
CA ARG A 76 10.48 -3.26 -23.01
C ARG A 76 10.64 -4.76 -23.28
N ALA A 77 11.88 -5.25 -23.36
CA ALA A 77 12.15 -6.67 -23.60
C ALA A 77 11.73 -7.56 -22.42
N MET A 78 11.78 -7.04 -21.19
CA MET A 78 11.36 -7.80 -20.00
C MET A 78 9.84 -7.98 -19.95
N VAL A 79 9.07 -6.99 -20.40
CA VAL A 79 7.60 -7.05 -20.40
C VAL A 79 7.03 -7.67 -21.69
N GLU A 80 7.89 -8.07 -22.64
CA GLU A 80 7.46 -8.75 -23.86
C GLU A 80 6.95 -10.15 -23.51
N GLY A 81 5.67 -10.40 -23.78
CA GLY A 81 5.00 -11.66 -23.41
C GLY A 81 4.56 -11.74 -21.94
N ALA A 82 4.81 -10.70 -21.14
CA ALA A 82 4.21 -10.58 -19.82
C ALA A 82 2.69 -10.38 -19.93
N PRO A 83 1.90 -10.81 -18.94
CA PRO A 83 0.47 -10.57 -18.93
C PRO A 83 0.19 -9.07 -18.88
N VAL A 84 -0.94 -8.65 -19.42
CA VAL A 84 -1.47 -7.30 -19.18
C VAL A 84 -2.23 -7.28 -17.85
N ILE A 85 -2.39 -6.10 -17.23
CA ILE A 85 -2.93 -6.00 -15.85
C ILE A 85 -4.27 -6.71 -15.65
N HIS A 86 -5.14 -6.76 -16.68
CA HIS A 86 -6.45 -7.40 -16.57
C HIS A 86 -6.38 -8.93 -16.46
N GLU A 87 -5.31 -9.55 -16.92
CA GLU A 87 -5.11 -11.01 -16.87
C GLU A 87 -4.68 -11.49 -15.47
N VAL A 88 -4.23 -10.57 -14.60
CA VAL A 88 -3.73 -10.88 -13.26
C VAL A 88 -4.62 -10.32 -12.13
N LEU A 89 -5.77 -9.72 -12.47
CA LEU A 89 -6.66 -9.12 -11.45
C LEU A 89 -7.18 -10.15 -10.44
N ASP A 90 -7.52 -11.36 -10.89
CA ASP A 90 -8.03 -12.41 -9.99
C ASP A 90 -6.96 -12.86 -8.99
N GLU A 91 -5.70 -12.96 -9.42
CA GLU A 91 -4.56 -13.26 -8.55
C GLU A 91 -4.29 -12.14 -7.54
N ILE A 92 -4.46 -10.88 -7.95
CA ILE A 92 -4.32 -9.71 -7.06
C ILE A 92 -5.45 -9.70 -6.03
N TRP A 93 -6.70 -9.77 -6.48
CA TRP A 93 -7.85 -9.58 -5.59
C TRP A 93 -8.10 -10.75 -4.67
N SER A 94 -7.79 -11.99 -5.08
CA SER A 94 -7.87 -13.15 -4.19
C SER A 94 -6.92 -13.05 -2.99
N ARG A 95 -5.76 -12.39 -3.15
CA ARG A 95 -4.81 -12.15 -2.06
C ARG A 95 -5.21 -10.99 -1.17
N VAL A 96 -5.78 -9.94 -1.75
CA VAL A 96 -6.17 -8.71 -1.03
C VAL A 96 -7.50 -8.85 -0.28
N ALA A 97 -8.41 -9.69 -0.77
CA ALA A 97 -9.74 -9.83 -0.20
C ALA A 97 -9.70 -10.19 1.30
N GLY A 98 -10.44 -9.41 2.11
CA GLY A 98 -10.55 -9.63 3.56
C GLY A 98 -9.29 -9.27 4.36
N ARG A 99 -8.33 -8.56 3.77
CA ARG A 99 -7.08 -8.14 4.41
C ARG A 99 -6.88 -6.63 4.37
N VAL A 100 -6.06 -6.14 5.29
CA VAL A 100 -5.63 -4.73 5.29
C VAL A 100 -4.51 -4.56 4.27
N LEU A 101 -4.71 -3.68 3.28
CA LEU A 101 -3.66 -3.36 2.31
C LEU A 101 -2.60 -2.46 2.97
N VAL A 102 -1.34 -2.60 2.63
CA VAL A 102 -0.23 -1.85 3.22
C VAL A 102 0.70 -1.44 2.10
N ALA A 103 1.19 -0.20 2.11
CA ALA A 103 2.19 0.26 1.14
C ALA A 103 3.09 1.35 1.75
N HIS A 104 4.27 1.55 1.18
CA HIS A 104 5.11 2.69 1.52
C HIS A 104 4.81 3.84 0.56
N ASN A 105 4.31 4.97 1.06
CA ASN A 105 3.69 6.00 0.22
C ASN A 105 2.43 5.50 -0.51
N ALA A 106 1.55 4.80 0.22
CA ALA A 106 0.31 4.22 -0.29
C ALA A 106 -0.53 5.08 -1.27
N PRO A 107 -0.65 6.43 -1.14
CA PRO A 107 -1.35 7.23 -2.14
C PRO A 107 -0.84 7.08 -3.59
N PHE A 108 0.41 6.65 -3.77
CA PHE A 108 1.00 6.35 -5.07
C PHE A 108 0.56 4.99 -5.61
N ASP A 109 0.64 3.91 -4.85
CA ASP A 109 0.21 2.59 -5.32
C ASP A 109 -1.30 2.55 -5.52
N LEU A 110 -2.04 3.05 -4.54
CA LEU A 110 -3.50 3.03 -4.52
C LEU A 110 -4.12 3.76 -5.71
N ARG A 111 -3.50 4.82 -6.23
CA ARG A 111 -4.07 5.51 -7.41
C ARG A 111 -4.04 4.64 -8.66
N PHE A 112 -3.10 3.70 -8.78
CA PHE A 112 -3.06 2.76 -9.90
C PHE A 112 -4.01 1.58 -9.67
N LEU A 113 -4.26 1.20 -8.41
CA LEU A 113 -5.14 0.07 -8.07
C LEU A 113 -6.62 0.44 -8.02
N LYS A 114 -6.97 1.65 -7.55
CA LYS A 114 -8.36 2.04 -7.25
C LYS A 114 -9.30 2.02 -8.45
N ASP A 115 -8.78 2.25 -9.66
CA ASP A 115 -9.57 2.33 -10.89
C ASP A 115 -9.55 1.00 -11.68
N LEU A 116 -8.88 -0.03 -11.15
CA LEU A 116 -8.89 -1.37 -11.74
C LEU A 116 -10.24 -2.06 -11.50
N PRO A 117 -10.74 -2.87 -12.45
CA PRO A 117 -11.92 -3.69 -12.24
C PRO A 117 -11.78 -4.56 -10.99
N GLY A 118 -12.79 -4.55 -10.11
CA GLY A 118 -12.80 -5.35 -8.87
C GLY A 118 -12.20 -4.65 -7.64
N SER A 119 -11.72 -3.40 -7.75
CA SER A 119 -11.07 -2.67 -6.65
C SER A 119 -11.98 -2.27 -5.46
N HIS A 120 -13.29 -2.49 -5.56
CA HIS A 120 -14.31 -2.04 -4.60
C HIS A 120 -14.18 -2.68 -3.20
N TRP A 121 -13.39 -3.74 -3.06
CA TRP A 121 -13.18 -4.44 -1.79
C TRP A 121 -12.04 -3.87 -0.94
N VAL A 122 -11.22 -2.95 -1.49
CA VAL A 122 -10.12 -2.34 -0.74
C VAL A 122 -10.64 -1.19 0.12
N THR A 123 -11.17 -1.56 1.28
CA THR A 123 -11.75 -0.61 2.24
C THR A 123 -10.72 -0.12 3.26
N GLU A 124 -9.60 -0.83 3.41
CA GLU A 124 -8.66 -0.57 4.50
C GLU A 124 -7.23 -0.59 3.97
N THR A 125 -6.50 0.50 4.22
CA THR A 125 -5.10 0.61 3.82
C THR A 125 -4.26 1.28 4.90
N LEU A 126 -3.00 0.90 4.98
CA LEU A 126 -1.98 1.51 5.80
C LEU A 126 -0.85 2.07 4.96
N CYS A 127 -0.31 3.20 5.40
CA CYS A 127 0.84 3.83 4.78
C CYS A 127 2.02 3.83 5.76
N THR A 128 3.02 2.99 5.52
CA THR A 128 4.18 2.87 6.42
C THR A 128 4.97 4.18 6.49
N GLN A 129 5.01 4.96 5.41
CA GLN A 129 5.59 6.31 5.40
C GLN A 129 4.90 7.27 6.40
N ARG A 130 3.56 7.22 6.49
CA ARG A 130 2.78 8.05 7.42
C ARG A 130 2.86 7.55 8.86
N LEU A 131 3.05 6.24 9.06
CA LEU A 131 3.25 5.64 10.37
C LEU A 131 4.66 5.88 10.92
N ALA A 132 5.66 5.99 10.04
CA ALA A 132 7.06 6.04 10.43
C ALA A 132 7.43 7.08 11.52
N PRO A 133 6.84 8.30 11.57
CA PRO A 133 7.09 9.26 12.65
C PRO A 133 6.75 8.77 14.07
N GLU A 134 5.90 7.75 14.19
CA GLU A 134 5.49 7.21 15.49
C GLU A 134 6.41 6.08 15.97
N PHE A 135 7.21 5.49 15.07
CA PHE A 135 7.98 4.27 15.34
C PHE A 135 9.49 4.43 15.13
N LEU A 136 9.91 5.50 14.45
CA LEU A 136 11.31 5.78 14.12
C LEU A 136 11.71 7.18 14.58
N PRO A 137 13.01 7.41 14.86
CA PRO A 137 13.55 8.75 15.11
C PRO A 137 13.24 9.72 13.95
N TYR A 138 13.26 11.03 14.20
CA TYR A 138 13.00 12.04 13.16
C TYR A 138 13.90 11.87 11.93
N GLY A 139 13.41 12.22 10.74
CA GLY A 139 14.20 12.18 9.51
C GLY A 139 13.38 12.24 8.24
N LYS A 140 14.00 11.90 7.11
CA LYS A 140 13.29 11.64 5.85
C LYS A 140 12.46 10.36 6.00
N TRP A 141 11.32 10.31 5.33
CA TRP A 141 10.38 9.19 5.39
C TRP A 141 10.33 8.38 4.09
N THR A 142 11.40 8.42 3.29
CA THR A 142 11.53 7.51 2.14
C THR A 142 11.74 6.08 2.63
N LEU A 143 11.44 5.08 1.79
CA LEU A 143 11.58 3.67 2.15
C LEU A 143 13.01 3.38 2.61
N ALA A 144 14.01 3.78 1.81
CA ALA A 144 15.42 3.64 2.14
C ALA A 144 15.80 4.25 3.51
N ALA A 145 15.35 5.47 3.80
CA ALA A 145 15.67 6.12 5.08
C ALA A 145 14.95 5.44 6.25
N CYS A 146 13.72 4.93 6.06
CA CYS A 146 13.02 4.16 7.06
C CYS A 146 13.69 2.80 7.31
N CYS A 147 14.08 2.09 6.25
CA CYS A 147 14.75 0.79 6.32
C CYS A 147 16.11 0.90 7.02
N GLU A 148 16.92 1.91 6.68
CA GLU A 148 18.20 2.18 7.34
C GLU A 148 18.03 2.34 8.86
N ARG A 149 17.09 3.17 9.31
CA ARG A 149 16.83 3.40 10.75
C ARG A 149 16.16 2.23 11.45
N ALA A 150 15.47 1.37 10.72
CA ALA A 150 14.83 0.18 11.24
C ALA A 150 15.73 -1.06 11.15
N GLU A 151 16.96 -0.92 10.65
CA GLU A 151 17.91 -2.01 10.39
C GLU A 151 17.32 -3.08 9.46
N VAL A 152 16.48 -2.66 8.51
CA VAL A 152 15.90 -3.51 7.47
C VAL A 152 16.79 -3.44 6.23
N PRO A 153 17.29 -4.58 5.71
CA PRO A 153 18.06 -4.60 4.48
C PRO A 153 17.22 -4.10 3.28
N LEU A 154 17.82 -3.23 2.47
CA LEU A 154 17.28 -2.79 1.19
C LEU A 154 18.40 -2.81 0.14
N VAL A 155 18.40 -3.84 -0.71
CA VAL A 155 19.39 -4.05 -1.77
C VAL A 155 18.65 -4.10 -3.10
N ASN A 156 19.10 -3.35 -4.10
CA ASN A 156 18.42 -3.20 -5.40
C ASN A 156 17.02 -2.59 -5.28
N ALA A 157 16.92 -1.44 -4.60
CA ALA A 157 15.69 -0.65 -4.53
C ALA A 157 15.14 -0.34 -5.92
N HIS A 158 13.82 -0.07 -6.00
CA HIS A 158 13.08 0.17 -7.25
C HIS A 158 12.85 -1.09 -8.12
N ALA A 159 12.73 -2.24 -7.46
CA ALA A 159 12.07 -3.40 -8.02
C ALA A 159 10.88 -3.70 -7.10
N ALA A 160 9.68 -3.89 -7.65
CA ALA A 160 8.47 -3.92 -6.84
C ALA A 160 8.56 -4.99 -5.74
N LEU A 161 9.10 -6.17 -6.06
CA LEU A 161 9.26 -7.25 -5.08
C LEU A 161 10.24 -6.91 -3.96
N VAL A 162 11.33 -6.20 -4.27
CA VAL A 162 12.32 -5.77 -3.27
C VAL A 162 11.70 -4.75 -2.33
N ASP A 163 11.03 -3.75 -2.89
CA ASP A 163 10.46 -2.65 -2.12
C ASP A 163 9.24 -3.12 -1.29
N ALA A 164 8.44 -4.06 -1.81
CA ALA A 164 7.37 -4.72 -1.06
C ALA A 164 7.89 -5.55 0.11
N ARG A 165 8.96 -6.35 -0.08
CA ARG A 165 9.59 -7.11 1.02
C ARG A 165 10.17 -6.18 2.09
N ALA A 166 10.88 -5.14 1.68
CA ALA A 166 11.42 -4.16 2.62
C ALA A 166 10.29 -3.42 3.37
N THR A 167 9.19 -3.12 2.70
CA THR A 167 8.00 -2.54 3.31
C THR A 167 7.33 -3.50 4.30
N ALA A 168 7.25 -4.79 3.99
CA ALA A 168 6.74 -5.81 4.89
C ALA A 168 7.59 -5.92 6.16
N GLU A 169 8.91 -5.96 6.01
CA GLU A 169 9.84 -6.00 7.14
C GLU A 169 9.76 -4.73 8.00
N LEU A 170 9.70 -3.57 7.36
CA LEU A 170 9.52 -2.30 8.04
C LEU A 170 8.19 -2.29 8.82
N PHE A 171 7.10 -2.73 8.18
CA PHE A 171 5.79 -2.81 8.81
C PHE A 171 5.78 -3.77 9.99
N ARG A 172 6.38 -4.95 9.85
CA ARG A 172 6.57 -5.93 10.93
C ARG A 172 7.39 -5.35 12.09
N SER A 173 8.40 -4.54 11.81
CA SER A 173 9.15 -3.82 12.85
C SER A 173 8.27 -2.86 13.64
N PHE A 174 7.28 -2.23 12.99
CA PHE A 174 6.31 -1.38 13.66
C PHE A 174 5.38 -2.24 14.52
N LEU A 175 4.83 -3.34 13.97
CA LEU A 175 3.99 -4.32 14.68
C LEU A 175 4.59 -4.75 16.02
N ARG A 176 5.88 -5.13 16.01
CA ARG A 176 6.61 -5.55 17.20
C ARG A 176 6.81 -4.46 18.26
N LYS A 177 6.84 -3.17 17.88
CA LYS A 177 7.05 -2.05 18.82
C LYS A 177 5.80 -1.72 19.67
N GLY A 178 4.63 -2.30 19.35
CA GLY A 178 3.43 -2.22 20.17
C GLY A 178 2.75 -0.84 20.26
N GLY A 179 1.58 -0.80 20.91
CA GLY A 179 0.68 0.36 21.11
C GLY A 179 -0.67 0.19 20.38
N SER A 180 -1.66 1.08 20.59
CA SER A 180 -2.98 0.94 19.95
C SER A 180 -2.86 1.16 18.43
N TRP A 181 -2.69 0.07 17.69
CA TRP A 181 -2.74 0.01 16.21
C TRP A 181 -3.96 0.72 15.62
N GLN A 182 -4.98 0.74 16.44
CA GLN A 182 -6.35 1.17 16.24
C GLN A 182 -6.51 2.70 16.17
N ASP A 183 -5.94 3.44 17.13
CA ASP A 183 -5.93 4.92 17.07
C ASP A 183 -5.00 5.45 15.95
N ARG A 184 -4.08 4.59 15.48
CA ARG A 184 -3.07 4.89 14.45
C ARG A 184 -3.58 4.64 13.04
N LEU A 185 -4.28 3.52 12.84
CA LEU A 185 -5.13 3.25 11.67
C LEU A 185 -6.12 4.40 11.46
N TYR A 186 -6.83 4.82 12.50
CA TYR A 186 -7.80 5.91 12.43
C TYR A 186 -7.16 7.25 12.02
N ARG A 187 -5.96 7.57 12.54
CA ARG A 187 -5.24 8.80 12.16
C ARG A 187 -4.69 8.76 10.73
N ALA A 188 -4.15 7.62 10.30
CA ALA A 188 -3.72 7.42 8.91
C ALA A 188 -4.92 7.49 7.94
N ALA A 189 -6.07 6.96 8.38
CA ALA A 189 -7.31 6.92 7.63
C ALA A 189 -8.02 8.27 7.49
N GLN A 190 -7.75 9.23 8.38
CA GLN A 190 -8.35 10.56 8.38
C GLN A 190 -7.56 11.61 7.60
N ALA A 191 -6.46 11.22 6.96
CA ALA A 191 -5.74 12.13 6.08
C ALA A 191 -6.64 12.56 4.90
N PRO A 192 -6.79 13.88 4.62
CA PRO A 192 -7.78 14.39 3.67
C PRO A 192 -7.62 13.94 2.21
N GLU A 193 -6.47 13.36 1.86
CA GLU A 193 -6.14 12.81 0.53
C GLU A 193 -6.41 11.30 0.42
N TRP A 194 -6.77 10.66 1.53
CA TRP A 194 -6.96 9.22 1.65
C TRP A 194 -8.43 8.96 1.98
N ARG A 195 -9.14 8.32 1.04
CA ARG A 195 -10.46 7.76 1.31
C ARG A 195 -10.40 6.28 0.96
N PRO A 196 -10.77 5.38 1.87
CA PRO A 196 -11.13 4.01 1.53
C PRO A 196 -11.95 3.95 0.25
N CYS A 197 -11.64 3.00 -0.62
CA CYS A 197 -12.58 2.68 -1.70
C CYS A 197 -13.88 2.23 -1.02
N GLY A 198 -15.00 2.92 -1.28
CA GLY A 198 -16.32 2.50 -0.80
C GLY A 198 -16.95 3.23 0.41
N LEU A 199 -16.31 4.24 1.04
CA LEU A 199 -17.06 5.05 2.03
C LEU A 199 -18.01 6.05 1.34
N PRO A 200 -19.31 6.12 1.71
CA PRO A 200 -20.22 7.11 1.19
C PRO A 200 -19.68 8.52 1.39
N GLN A 201 -19.84 9.39 0.40
CA GLN A 201 -19.56 10.82 0.56
C GLN A 201 -20.45 11.34 1.68
N ARG A 202 -19.93 11.54 2.90
CA ARG A 202 -20.60 12.41 3.85
C ARG A 202 -20.65 13.78 3.20
N GLU A 203 -21.85 14.22 2.83
CA GLU A 203 -22.11 15.59 2.40
C GLU A 203 -21.39 16.53 3.37
N ALA A 204 -20.52 17.38 2.82
CA ALA A 204 -19.87 18.41 3.60
C ALA A 204 -20.98 19.19 4.30
N ARG A 205 -21.08 19.07 5.62
CA ARG A 205 -21.96 19.92 6.43
C ARG A 205 -21.52 21.35 6.13
N ARG A 206 -22.26 22.02 5.25
CA ARG A 206 -22.11 23.45 5.01
C ARG A 206 -22.28 24.10 6.37
N ARG A 207 -21.22 24.71 6.89
CA ARG A 207 -21.35 25.58 8.06
C ARG A 207 -22.33 26.69 7.66
N PRO A 208 -23.35 27.00 8.48
CA PRO A 208 -24.14 28.19 8.25
C PRO A 208 -23.19 29.38 8.25
N ILE A 209 -23.25 30.18 7.18
CA ILE A 209 -22.64 31.50 7.18
C ILE A 209 -23.44 32.29 8.20
N THR A 210 -22.81 32.59 9.33
CA THR A 210 -23.30 33.57 10.31
C THR A 210 -22.30 34.71 10.33
#